data_AF-X1KU56-F1
#
_entry.id   AF-X1KU56-F1
#
_cell.length_a   1.000
_cell.length_b   1.000
_cell.length_c   1.000
_cell.angle_alpha   90.00
_cell.angle_beta   90.00
_cell.angle_gamma   90.00
#
_symmetry.space_group_name_H-M   'P 1'
#
loop_
_entity.id
_entity.type
_entity.pdbx_description
1 polymer ?
#
loop_
_entity_poly.entity_id
_entity_poly.type
_entity_poly.pdbx_seq_one_letter_code
_entity_poly.pdbx_strand_id
1 'polypeptide(L)'
;QILIDGGPSSAVLKKLGEEMPFYDRKIELMILTHPDHDHLAGLLEVLKSYEVENILWTGVVKDTQEWKKWKELIEKEEAKIRIAKKGQRIILKESPPVFLTILYPFEDLENKKVKNINDTAIVSRLDYGLDSFLFTADISKKVERELVKEGSNILSDVLKVAHHGSKTSSCSEFLK
;
A
#
# COMPACT_ATOMS: atom_id res chain seq x y z
N GLN A 1 -0.44 -12.63 7.07
CA GLN A 1 -1.37 -11.99 6.12
C GLN A 1 -0.96 -10.53 5.86
N ILE A 2 -1.06 -10.10 4.59
CA ILE A 2 -0.82 -8.71 4.19
C ILE A 2 -2.01 -8.24 3.37
N LEU A 3 -2.56 -7.08 3.72
CA LEU A 3 -3.62 -6.43 2.96
C LEU A 3 -3.11 -5.11 2.41
N ILE A 4 -3.18 -4.92 1.09
CA ILE A 4 -2.82 -3.67 0.41
C ILE A 4 -4.10 -3.06 -0.15
N ASP A 5 -4.50 -1.92 0.41
CA ASP A 5 -5.73 -1.19 0.12
C ASP A 5 -7.03 -1.99 0.37
N GLY A 6 -8.14 -1.28 0.49
CA GLY A 6 -9.45 -1.84 0.85
C GLY A 6 -10.48 -1.79 -0.27
N GLY A 7 -10.23 -1.08 -1.37
CA GLY A 7 -11.26 -0.82 -2.36
C GLY A 7 -12.28 0.24 -1.91
N PRO A 8 -13.24 0.59 -2.78
CA PRO A 8 -14.26 1.62 -2.51
C PRO A 8 -15.42 1.13 -1.61
N SER A 9 -15.40 -0.13 -1.15
CA SER A 9 -16.54 -0.72 -0.45
C SER A 9 -16.14 -1.85 0.50
N SER A 10 -17.12 -2.37 1.24
CA SER A 10 -16.97 -3.53 2.11
C SER A 10 -16.75 -4.86 1.37
N ALA A 11 -16.68 -4.85 0.03
CA ALA A 11 -16.40 -6.05 -0.76
C ALA A 11 -15.11 -6.77 -0.35
N VAL A 12 -14.12 -6.03 0.20
CA VAL A 12 -12.89 -6.61 0.77
C VAL A 12 -13.18 -7.60 1.90
N LEU A 13 -14.20 -7.39 2.73
CA LEU A 13 -14.55 -8.30 3.82
C LEU A 13 -15.00 -9.67 3.30
N LYS A 14 -15.77 -9.67 2.20
CA LYS A 14 -16.18 -10.91 1.54
C LYS A 14 -14.97 -11.65 0.99
N LYS A 15 -14.04 -10.94 0.34
CA LYS A 15 -12.81 -11.52 -0.21
C LYS A 15 -11.90 -12.09 0.87
N LEU A 16 -11.73 -11.38 1.97
CA LEU A 16 -10.99 -11.90 3.14
C LEU A 16 -11.64 -13.16 3.70
N GLY A 17 -12.97 -13.21 3.79
CA GLY A 17 -13.68 -14.42 4.26
C GLY A 17 -13.63 -15.60 3.28
N GLU A 18 -13.36 -15.38 1.99
CA GLU A 18 -13.14 -16.43 0.98
C GLU A 18 -11.71 -17.00 1.06
N GLU A 19 -10.71 -16.14 1.34
CA GLU A 19 -9.29 -16.50 1.30
C GLU A 19 -8.70 -16.87 2.68
N MET A 20 -9.28 -16.38 3.77
CA MET A 20 -8.81 -16.63 5.14
C MET A 20 -9.71 -17.63 5.88
N PRO A 21 -9.14 -18.48 6.76
CA PRO A 21 -9.94 -19.33 7.64
C PRO A 21 -10.94 -18.51 8.47
N PHE A 22 -12.16 -19.01 8.66
CA PHE A 22 -13.24 -18.25 9.33
C PHE A 22 -12.91 -17.78 10.76
N TYR A 23 -12.00 -18.49 11.44
CA TYR A 23 -11.53 -18.19 12.80
C TYR A 23 -10.33 -17.23 12.82
N ASP A 24 -9.64 -17.07 11.69
CA ASP A 24 -8.51 -16.14 11.58
C ASP A 24 -9.05 -14.74 11.29
N ARG A 25 -8.88 -13.86 12.26
CA ARG A 25 -9.32 -12.46 12.19
C ARG A 25 -8.15 -11.50 12.33
N LYS A 26 -6.94 -11.95 12.00
CA LYS A 26 -5.72 -11.19 12.19
C LYS A 26 -5.12 -10.75 10.86
N ILE A 27 -4.64 -9.52 10.81
CA ILE A 27 -3.87 -8.97 9.70
C ILE A 27 -2.57 -8.39 10.26
N GLU A 28 -1.45 -9.02 9.95
CA GLU A 28 -0.13 -8.65 10.48
C GLU A 28 0.37 -7.35 9.86
N LEU A 29 0.02 -7.09 8.60
CA LEU A 29 0.34 -5.84 7.92
C LEU A 29 -0.80 -5.36 7.02
N MET A 30 -1.34 -4.19 7.36
CA MET A 30 -2.21 -3.41 6.48
C MET A 30 -1.40 -2.28 5.83
N ILE A 31 -1.51 -2.12 4.51
CA ILE A 31 -0.87 -1.06 3.75
C ILE A 31 -1.95 -0.20 3.11
N LEU A 32 -2.00 1.08 3.47
CA LEU A 32 -2.78 2.08 2.75
C LEU A 32 -1.84 2.84 1.82
N THR A 33 -1.92 2.57 0.52
CA THR A 33 -1.00 3.15 -0.46
C THR A 33 -1.16 4.65 -0.55
N HIS A 34 -2.40 5.15 -0.55
CA HIS A 34 -2.73 6.57 -0.47
C HIS A 34 -4.17 6.78 0.01
N PRO A 35 -4.50 7.94 0.61
CA PRO A 35 -5.79 8.16 1.28
C PRO A 35 -6.96 8.54 0.34
N ASP A 36 -7.03 7.99 -0.87
CA ASP A 36 -8.20 8.16 -1.74
C ASP A 36 -9.30 7.13 -1.41
N HIS A 37 -10.55 7.47 -1.74
CA HIS A 37 -11.73 6.76 -1.27
C HIS A 37 -11.72 5.29 -1.69
N ASP A 38 -11.38 5.02 -2.94
CA ASP A 38 -11.29 3.69 -3.54
C ASP A 38 -10.13 2.84 -3.02
N HIS A 39 -9.29 3.40 -2.15
CA HIS A 39 -8.25 2.66 -1.42
C HIS A 39 -8.56 2.57 0.08
N LEU A 40 -9.10 3.63 0.67
CA LEU A 40 -9.33 3.76 2.10
C LEU A 40 -10.64 3.12 2.58
N ALA A 41 -11.73 3.23 1.82
CA ALA A 41 -13.08 2.97 2.32
C ALA A 41 -13.26 1.54 2.86
N GLY A 42 -12.78 0.54 2.13
CA GLY A 42 -12.83 -0.85 2.60
C GLY A 42 -11.96 -1.12 3.82
N LEU A 43 -10.84 -0.42 4.00
CA LEU A 43 -9.97 -0.61 5.18
C LEU A 43 -10.67 -0.14 6.46
N LEU A 44 -11.54 0.87 6.39
CA LEU A 44 -12.36 1.28 7.54
C LEU A 44 -13.28 0.15 8.01
N GLU A 45 -13.76 -0.70 7.11
CA GLU A 45 -14.59 -1.86 7.46
C GLU A 45 -13.75 -3.03 7.97
N VAL A 46 -12.52 -3.17 7.47
CA VAL A 46 -11.55 -4.15 7.95
C VAL A 46 -11.17 -3.86 9.41
N LEU A 47 -10.82 -2.61 9.74
CA LEU A 47 -10.51 -2.19 11.12
C LEU A 47 -11.66 -2.38 12.11
N LYS A 48 -12.90 -2.56 11.65
CA LYS A 48 -14.04 -2.87 12.54
C LYS A 48 -14.21 -4.37 12.78
N SER A 49 -13.60 -5.21 11.95
CA SER A 49 -13.91 -6.65 11.86
C SER A 49 -12.70 -7.56 12.03
N TYR A 50 -11.48 -7.02 11.94
CA TYR A 50 -10.21 -7.73 12.04
C TYR A 50 -9.28 -6.96 12.97
N GLU A 51 -8.42 -7.69 13.67
CA GLU A 51 -7.31 -7.15 14.46
C GLU A 51 -6.11 -6.92 13.53
N VAL A 52 -5.54 -5.71 13.54
CA VAL A 52 -4.44 -5.30 12.68
C VAL A 52 -3.19 -4.99 13.51
N GLU A 53 -2.10 -5.73 13.32
CA GLU A 53 -0.90 -5.54 14.15
C GLU A 53 -0.05 -4.34 13.72
N ASN A 54 0.11 -4.15 12.40
CA ASN A 54 0.95 -3.10 11.84
C ASN A 54 0.20 -2.41 10.70
N ILE A 55 0.26 -1.08 10.69
CA ILE A 55 -0.30 -0.26 9.61
C ILE A 55 0.85 0.54 8.99
N LEU A 56 1.03 0.39 7.68
CA LEU A 56 1.99 1.14 6.89
C LEU A 56 1.24 2.08 5.93
N TRP A 57 1.59 3.35 5.93
CA TRP A 57 0.96 4.34 5.05
C TRP A 57 1.88 5.53 4.80
N THR A 58 1.48 6.45 3.92
CA THR A 58 2.31 7.60 3.53
C THR A 58 2.33 8.72 4.58
N GLY A 59 1.39 8.72 5.53
CA GLY A 59 1.19 9.82 6.49
C GLY A 59 0.61 11.10 5.87
N VAL A 60 0.27 11.08 4.58
CA VAL A 60 -0.39 12.20 3.89
C VAL A 60 -1.77 12.43 4.47
N VAL A 61 -2.10 13.69 4.75
CA VAL A 61 -3.37 14.06 5.41
C VAL A 61 -4.39 14.59 4.40
N LYS A 62 -5.66 14.21 4.60
CA LYS A 62 -6.81 14.81 3.90
C LYS A 62 -7.76 15.48 4.88
N ASP A 63 -8.60 16.36 4.38
CA ASP A 63 -9.70 16.95 5.17
C ASP A 63 -11.04 16.42 4.66
N THR A 64 -11.26 15.12 4.86
CA THR A 64 -12.51 14.44 4.52
C THR A 64 -13.11 13.77 5.75
N GLN A 65 -14.40 13.45 5.70
CA GLN A 65 -15.05 12.71 6.78
C GLN A 65 -14.47 11.30 6.95
N GLU A 66 -14.08 10.67 5.85
CA GLU A 66 -13.44 9.35 5.84
C GLU A 66 -12.07 9.39 6.50
N TRP A 67 -11.28 10.43 6.24
CA TRP A 67 -10.01 10.63 6.91
C TRP A 67 -10.15 10.76 8.43
N LYS A 68 -11.18 11.47 8.90
CA LYS A 68 -11.45 11.61 10.34
C LYS A 68 -11.76 10.25 10.97
N LYS A 69 -12.58 9.44 10.29
CA LYS A 69 -12.88 8.06 10.70
C LYS A 69 -11.64 7.17 10.70
N TRP A 70 -10.79 7.28 9.68
CA TRP A 70 -9.53 6.55 9.62
C TRP A 70 -8.68 6.81 10.85
N LYS A 71 -8.44 8.09 11.18
CA LYS A 71 -7.67 8.45 12.39
C LYS A 71 -8.28 7.89 13.67
N GLU A 72 -9.59 8.01 13.83
CA GLU A 72 -10.29 7.47 15.00
C GLU A 72 -10.12 5.95 15.13
N LEU A 73 -10.21 5.21 14.02
CA LEU A 73 -10.09 3.75 14.04
C LEU A 73 -8.64 3.30 14.30
N ILE A 74 -7.65 3.89 13.63
CA ILE A 74 -6.24 3.48 13.84
C ILE A 74 -5.74 3.84 15.25
N GLU A 75 -6.28 4.88 15.88
CA GLU A 75 -5.98 5.22 17.28
C GLU A 75 -6.56 4.19 18.26
N LYS A 76 -7.70 3.57 17.92
CA LYS A 76 -8.35 2.54 18.75
C LYS A 76 -7.79 1.13 18.52
N GLU A 77 -7.22 0.87 17.35
CA GLU A 77 -6.71 -0.45 16.95
C GLU A 77 -5.49 -0.90 17.77
N GLU A 78 -4.80 0.05 18.42
CA GLU A 78 -3.50 -0.19 19.10
C GLU A 78 -2.40 -0.75 18.16
N ALA A 79 -2.61 -0.63 16.84
CA ALA A 79 -1.68 -1.07 15.82
C ALA A 79 -0.37 -0.27 15.83
N LYS A 80 0.73 -0.91 15.44
CA LYS A 80 2.01 -0.22 15.21
C LYS A 80 1.96 0.55 13.89
N ILE A 81 1.75 1.86 13.98
CA ILE A 81 1.72 2.75 12.81
C ILE A 81 3.14 3.05 12.33
N ARG A 82 3.38 2.91 11.02
CA ARG A 82 4.65 3.22 10.36
C ARG A 82 4.44 4.09 9.14
N ILE A 83 5.29 5.09 8.98
CA ILE A 83 5.32 5.92 7.76
C ILE A 83 6.22 5.25 6.72
N ALA A 84 5.66 5.05 5.53
CA ALA A 84 6.33 4.46 4.39
C ALA A 84 7.40 5.39 3.84
N LYS A 85 8.62 4.86 3.72
CA LYS A 85 9.79 5.57 3.18
C LYS A 85 10.63 4.60 2.35
N LYS A 86 11.21 5.09 1.26
CA LYS A 86 12.14 4.33 0.43
C LYS A 86 13.20 3.61 1.28
N GLY A 87 13.48 2.36 0.92
CA GLY A 87 14.52 1.54 1.53
C GLY A 87 14.08 0.79 2.79
N GLN A 88 12.88 1.09 3.32
CA GLN A 88 12.30 0.25 4.36
C GLN A 88 12.07 -1.16 3.83
N ARG A 89 12.51 -2.15 4.62
CA ARG A 89 12.34 -3.58 4.32
C ARG A 89 11.61 -4.25 5.46
N ILE A 90 10.48 -4.86 5.14
CA ILE A 90 9.66 -5.61 6.09
C ILE A 90 9.92 -7.09 5.83
N ILE A 91 10.48 -7.78 6.81
CA ILE A 91 10.71 -9.23 6.75
C ILE A 91 9.41 -9.92 7.14
N LEU A 92 8.85 -10.67 6.21
CA LEU A 92 7.57 -11.36 6.36
C LEU A 92 7.79 -12.83 6.74
N LYS A 93 8.89 -13.42 6.26
CA LYS A 93 9.34 -14.77 6.61
C LYS A 93 10.86 -14.81 6.48
N GLU A 94 11.54 -15.47 7.42
CA GLU A 94 13.01 -15.58 7.38
C GLU A 94 13.48 -16.73 6.48
N SER A 95 12.74 -17.85 6.43
CA SER A 95 13.14 -19.05 5.69
C SER A 95 11.94 -19.80 5.07
N PRO A 96 11.82 -19.87 3.73
CA PRO A 96 12.57 -19.07 2.77
C PRO A 96 12.30 -17.57 2.98
N PRO A 97 13.26 -16.68 2.65
CA PRO A 97 13.13 -15.26 2.89
C PRO A 97 12.01 -14.68 2.02
N VAL A 98 11.07 -14.02 2.67
CA VAL A 98 10.02 -13.22 2.02
C VAL A 98 10.10 -11.84 2.62
N PHE A 99 10.29 -10.83 1.78
CA PHE A 99 10.39 -9.45 2.25
C PHE A 99 9.72 -8.48 1.30
N LEU A 100 9.10 -7.47 1.88
CA LEU A 100 8.49 -6.36 1.18
C LEU A 100 9.42 -5.15 1.31
N THR A 101 9.87 -4.62 0.18
CA THR A 101 10.73 -3.44 0.12
C THR A 101 9.92 -2.25 -0.38
N ILE A 102 9.95 -1.14 0.36
CA ILE A 102 9.32 0.11 -0.05
C ILE A 102 10.28 0.87 -0.96
N LEU A 103 9.81 1.17 -2.18
CA LEU A 103 10.58 1.90 -3.20
C LEU A 103 10.22 3.39 -3.22
N TYR A 104 8.97 3.73 -2.92
CA TYR A 104 8.44 5.11 -2.91
C TYR A 104 7.43 5.26 -1.75
N PRO A 105 7.34 6.43 -1.08
CA PRO A 105 7.93 7.74 -1.38
C PRO A 105 9.42 7.89 -1.06
N PHE A 106 10.10 8.79 -1.78
CA PHE A 106 11.52 9.12 -1.56
C PHE A 106 11.75 10.08 -0.40
N GLU A 107 10.76 10.91 -0.09
CA GLU A 107 10.78 11.84 1.03
C GLU A 107 9.76 11.45 2.10
N ASP A 108 9.93 12.03 3.28
CA ASP A 108 8.92 11.93 4.33
C ASP A 108 7.70 12.79 3.98
N LEU A 109 6.52 12.17 3.93
CA LEU A 109 5.26 12.82 3.60
C LEU A 109 4.32 12.95 4.81
N GLU A 110 4.79 12.58 6.00
CA GLU A 110 3.99 12.65 7.22
C GLU A 110 3.44 14.06 7.46
N ASN A 111 2.14 14.14 7.73
CA ASN A 111 1.41 15.39 7.97
C ASN A 111 1.42 16.41 6.82
N LYS A 112 1.89 16.04 5.62
CA LYS A 112 1.86 16.92 4.45
C LYS A 112 0.50 16.91 3.77
N LYS A 113 0.05 18.10 3.34
CA LYS A 113 -1.04 18.28 2.37
C LYS A 113 -0.44 18.39 0.98
N VAL A 114 -0.84 17.49 0.09
CA VAL A 114 -0.33 17.42 -1.29
C VAL A 114 -1.44 17.72 -2.29
N LYS A 115 -1.07 18.24 -3.47
CA LYS A 115 -2.03 18.52 -4.54
C LYS A 115 -2.44 17.27 -5.30
N ASN A 116 -1.47 16.40 -5.61
CA ASN A 116 -1.70 15.13 -6.28
C ASN A 116 -1.42 14.00 -5.30
N ILE A 117 -2.47 13.32 -4.85
CA ILE A 117 -2.38 12.27 -3.82
C ILE A 117 -1.86 10.97 -4.44
N ASN A 118 -2.19 10.68 -5.69
CA ASN A 118 -1.72 9.50 -6.40
C ASN A 118 -0.20 9.48 -6.52
N ASP A 119 0.41 10.65 -6.73
CA ASP A 119 1.87 10.83 -6.77
C ASP A 119 2.52 10.77 -5.37
N THR A 120 1.79 10.39 -4.33
CA THR A 120 2.35 10.04 -3.02
C THR A 120 2.28 8.56 -2.73
N ALA A 121 1.62 7.78 -3.60
CA ALA A 121 1.20 6.43 -3.30
C ALA A 121 2.40 5.48 -3.12
N ILE A 122 2.29 4.59 -2.15
CA ILE A 122 3.36 3.62 -1.84
C ILE A 122 3.61 2.72 -3.05
N VAL A 123 4.87 2.67 -3.46
CA VAL A 123 5.37 1.65 -4.39
C VAL A 123 6.18 0.65 -3.61
N SER A 124 5.84 -0.62 -3.72
CA SER A 124 6.50 -1.69 -2.99
C SER A 124 6.81 -2.88 -3.89
N ARG A 125 7.93 -3.55 -3.60
CA ARG A 125 8.34 -4.77 -4.27
C ARG A 125 8.37 -5.90 -3.25
N LEU A 126 7.64 -6.98 -3.55
CA LEU A 126 7.65 -8.21 -2.77
C LEU A 126 8.60 -9.19 -3.44
N ASP A 127 9.59 -9.66 -2.68
CA ASP A 127 10.43 -10.79 -3.06
C ASP A 127 9.90 -12.05 -2.34
N TYR A 128 9.50 -13.05 -3.12
CA TYR A 128 8.97 -14.31 -2.63
C TYR A 128 9.77 -15.47 -3.24
N GLY A 129 10.85 -15.86 -2.56
CA GLY A 129 11.75 -16.88 -3.09
C GLY A 129 12.44 -16.41 -4.37
N LEU A 130 12.11 -17.03 -5.51
CA LEU A 130 12.63 -16.66 -6.83
C LEU A 130 11.71 -15.70 -7.60
N ASP A 131 10.46 -15.57 -7.15
CA ASP A 131 9.46 -14.73 -7.79
C ASP A 131 9.43 -13.35 -7.15
N SER A 132 9.07 -12.34 -7.93
CA SER A 132 8.97 -10.97 -7.48
C SER A 132 7.78 -10.23 -8.06
N PHE A 133 7.17 -9.40 -7.21
CA PHE A 133 5.95 -8.67 -7.51
C PHE A 133 6.18 -7.19 -7.28
N LEU A 134 5.81 -6.34 -8.24
CA LEU A 134 5.82 -4.90 -8.09
C LEU A 134 4.39 -4.36 -7.96
N PHE A 135 4.11 -3.71 -6.82
CA PHE A 135 2.86 -3.02 -6.54
C PHE A 135 3.08 -1.52 -6.67
N THR A 136 2.46 -0.92 -7.69
CA THR A 136 2.69 0.49 -8.06
C THR A 136 1.56 1.43 -7.65
N ALA A 137 0.53 0.91 -6.97
CA ALA A 137 -0.66 1.67 -6.60
C ALA A 137 -1.18 2.49 -7.81
N ASP A 138 -1.36 3.80 -7.63
CA ASP A 138 -1.99 4.69 -8.60
C ASP A 138 -1.04 5.79 -9.11
N ILE A 139 0.26 5.59 -8.93
CA ILE A 139 1.30 6.55 -9.35
C ILE A 139 1.17 6.94 -10.82
N SER A 140 1.52 8.19 -11.14
CA SER A 140 1.56 8.66 -12.52
C SER A 140 2.90 8.37 -13.21
N LYS A 141 2.94 8.58 -14.53
CA LYS A 141 4.17 8.61 -15.35
C LYS A 141 5.27 9.54 -14.79
N LYS A 142 4.91 10.51 -13.95
CA LYS A 142 5.90 11.38 -13.30
C LYS A 142 6.72 10.54 -12.31
N VAL A 143 6.05 9.88 -11.36
CA VAL A 143 6.70 9.05 -10.32
C VAL A 143 7.36 7.82 -10.94
N GLU A 144 6.78 7.21 -11.97
CA GLU A 144 7.41 6.12 -12.72
C GLU A 144 8.78 6.51 -13.27
N ARG A 145 8.90 7.71 -13.86
CA ARG A 145 10.19 8.22 -14.35
C ARG A 145 11.15 8.57 -13.23
N GLU A 146 10.65 9.04 -12.08
CA GLU A 146 11.46 9.27 -10.89
C GLU A 146 12.06 7.95 -10.37
N LEU A 147 11.29 6.87 -10.32
CA LEU A 147 11.76 5.53 -9.96
C LEU A 147 12.87 5.02 -10.88
N VAL A 148 12.68 5.16 -12.19
CA VAL A 148 13.69 4.78 -13.21
C VAL A 148 14.95 5.63 -13.06
N LYS A 149 14.80 6.96 -12.98
CA LYS A 149 15.94 7.89 -12.85
C LYS A 149 16.77 7.63 -11.60
N GLU A 150 16.10 7.29 -10.50
CA GLU A 150 16.74 6.97 -9.23
C GLU A 150 17.41 5.58 -9.21
N GLY A 151 17.21 4.76 -10.26
CA GLY A 151 17.74 3.40 -10.31
C GLY A 151 17.10 2.47 -9.27
N SER A 152 15.83 2.71 -8.94
CA SER A 152 15.09 1.84 -8.02
C SER A 152 14.97 0.43 -8.60
N ASN A 153 15.08 -0.61 -7.77
CA ASN A 153 14.91 -1.99 -8.23
C ASN A 153 13.44 -2.28 -8.52
N ILE A 154 12.99 -1.94 -9.74
CA ILE A 154 11.62 -2.12 -10.23
C ILE A 154 11.46 -3.37 -11.10
N LEU A 155 12.55 -4.10 -11.39
CA LEU A 155 12.48 -5.35 -12.12
C LEU A 155 11.68 -6.38 -11.31
N SER A 156 10.68 -6.98 -11.95
CA SER A 156 9.78 -7.92 -11.33
C SER A 156 9.20 -8.91 -12.34
N ASP A 157 8.80 -10.08 -11.85
CA ASP A 157 8.14 -11.11 -12.66
C ASP A 157 6.66 -10.78 -12.88
N VAL A 158 6.04 -10.15 -11.88
CA VAL A 158 4.63 -9.73 -11.92
C VAL A 158 4.50 -8.25 -11.57
N LEU A 159 3.89 -7.49 -12.47
CA LEU A 159 3.56 -6.09 -12.27
C LEU A 159 2.05 -5.92 -12.03
N LYS A 160 1.65 -5.38 -10.87
CA LYS A 160 0.35 -4.72 -10.75
C LYS A 160 0.45 -3.40 -11.47
N VAL A 161 -0.25 -3.27 -12.60
CA VAL A 161 -0.23 -2.04 -13.42
C VAL A 161 -0.70 -0.84 -12.60
N ALA A 162 -0.02 0.29 -12.79
CA ALA A 162 -0.31 1.51 -12.07
C ALA A 162 -1.69 2.06 -12.47
N HIS A 163 -2.43 2.57 -11.48
CA HIS A 163 -3.65 3.36 -11.67
C HIS A 163 -4.66 2.68 -12.61
N HIS A 164 -4.86 1.38 -12.39
CA HIS A 164 -5.77 0.54 -13.18
C HIS A 164 -5.50 0.53 -14.70
N GLY A 165 -4.26 0.80 -15.12
CA GLY A 165 -3.88 0.89 -16.53
C GLY A 165 -4.24 2.23 -17.20
N SER A 166 -4.42 3.29 -16.41
CA SER A 166 -4.72 4.64 -16.91
C SER A 166 -3.68 5.13 -17.93
N LYS A 167 -4.14 5.92 -18.92
CA LYS A 167 -3.29 6.60 -19.91
C LYS A 167 -2.24 7.53 -19.30
N THR A 168 -2.41 7.93 -18.04
CA THR A 168 -1.50 8.79 -17.28
C THR A 168 -0.41 8.02 -16.54
N SER A 169 -0.36 6.69 -16.68
CA SER A 169 0.60 5.78 -16.05
C SER A 169 1.15 4.80 -17.11
N SER A 170 2.04 3.91 -16.70
CA SER A 170 2.72 2.90 -17.51
C SER A 170 3.52 3.50 -18.68
N CYS A 171 4.47 4.43 -18.40
CA CYS A 171 5.38 4.91 -19.44
C CYS A 171 6.34 3.82 -19.93
N SER A 172 6.78 3.95 -21.18
CA SER A 172 7.65 2.95 -21.84
C SER A 172 8.99 2.76 -21.15
N GLU A 173 9.50 3.80 -20.51
CA GLU A 173 10.77 3.82 -19.78
C GLU A 173 10.68 3.03 -18.47
N PHE A 174 9.48 2.90 -17.90
CA PHE A 174 9.23 2.16 -16.67
C PHE A 174 8.93 0.68 -16.92
N LEU A 175 8.38 0.35 -18.08
CA LEU A 175 8.05 -1.03 -18.46
C LEU A 175 9.21 -1.79 -19.13
N LYS A 176 10.36 -1.15 -19.31
CA LYS A 176 11.56 -1.73 -19.94
C LYS A 176 12.62 -2.01 -18.89
#